data_AF-S0FDZ8-F1
#
_entry.id   AF-S0FDZ8-F1
#
_cell.length_a   1.000
_cell.length_b   1.000
_cell.length_c   1.000
_cell.angle_alpha   90.00
_cell.angle_beta   90.00
_cell.angle_gamma   90.00
#
_symmetry.space_group_name_H-M   'P 1'
#
loop_
_entity.id
_entity.type
_entity.pdbx_description
1 polymer ?
#
loop_
_entity_poly.entity_id
_entity_poly.type
_entity_poly.pdbx_seq_one_letter_code
_entity_poly.pdbx_strand_id
1 'polypeptide(L)'
;MMKLGGKGLGKALKTFNHKVLKNTNIQKRFPSTKKLSAYLCRNGFEPVNLVNGVVVYEGTDFGFPSPLPLEWSRAWYSDSEYEGWLGHGVHCCYDRTVESFEDEGVTMLRMEDGRAVAFPPIAPGGEFYMRTERMTLRRTEKGYEAYSHDSLLTYRFDMRDGGAWRMTRIENPDGLHIQLRFSNGRFSGVSDPAGRTV
;
A
#
# COMPACT_ATOMS: atom_id res chain seq x y z
N MET A 1 -1.20 -11.35 -28.03
CA MET A 1 -0.70 -11.51 -26.63
C MET A 1 -1.46 -12.65 -25.96
N MET A 2 -0.74 -13.62 -25.41
CA MET A 2 -1.30 -14.86 -24.85
C MET A 2 -2.26 -14.59 -23.67
N LYS A 3 -3.55 -14.81 -23.88
CA LYS A 3 -4.53 -15.02 -22.81
C LYS A 3 -4.40 -16.46 -22.30
N LEU A 4 -3.48 -16.70 -21.35
CA LEU A 4 -3.44 -17.96 -20.61
C LEU A 4 -4.47 -17.94 -19.46
N GLY A 5 -5.23 -19.03 -19.32
CA GLY A 5 -6.49 -19.10 -18.56
C GLY A 5 -6.44 -18.71 -17.08
N GLY A 6 -7.44 -17.92 -16.67
CA GLY A 6 -7.46 -17.16 -15.41
C GLY A 6 -7.64 -17.92 -14.09
N LYS A 7 -7.87 -19.24 -14.08
CA LYS A 7 -8.01 -20.01 -12.82
C LYS A 7 -6.68 -20.56 -12.29
N GLY A 8 -5.79 -21.03 -13.16
CA GLY A 8 -4.48 -21.58 -12.76
C GLY A 8 -3.51 -20.50 -12.31
N LEU A 9 -3.44 -19.40 -13.08
CA LEU A 9 -2.59 -18.25 -12.78
C LEU A 9 -2.97 -17.60 -11.43
N GLY A 10 -4.26 -17.47 -11.15
CA GLY A 10 -4.74 -16.89 -9.89
C GLY A 10 -4.36 -17.70 -8.65
N LYS A 11 -4.43 -19.04 -8.72
CA LYS A 11 -3.98 -19.90 -7.61
C LYS A 11 -2.47 -19.80 -7.40
N ALA A 12 -1.69 -19.81 -8.47
CA ALA A 12 -0.23 -19.66 -8.39
C ALA A 12 0.17 -18.33 -7.73
N LEU A 13 -0.48 -17.23 -8.09
CA LEU A 13 -0.23 -15.91 -7.51
C LEU A 13 -0.61 -15.82 -6.04
N LYS A 14 -1.74 -16.42 -5.64
CA LYS A 14 -2.12 -16.49 -4.22
C LYS A 14 -1.08 -17.27 -3.41
N THR A 15 -0.59 -18.38 -3.94
CA THR A 15 0.46 -19.19 -3.30
C THR A 15 1.78 -18.44 -3.23
N PHE A 16 2.17 -17.74 -4.31
CA PHE A 16 3.35 -16.89 -4.34
C PHE A 16 3.29 -15.82 -3.25
N ASN A 17 2.22 -15.02 -3.22
CA ASN A 17 2.06 -13.96 -2.24
C ASN A 17 2.04 -14.54 -0.82
N HIS A 18 1.33 -15.66 -0.58
CA HIS A 18 1.35 -16.32 0.72
C HIS A 18 2.73 -16.81 1.16
N LYS A 19 3.53 -17.36 0.23
CA LYS A 19 4.90 -17.82 0.50
C LYS A 19 5.81 -16.64 0.82
N VAL A 20 5.74 -15.58 0.04
CA VAL A 20 6.52 -14.34 0.22
C VAL A 20 6.20 -13.69 1.56
N LEU A 21 4.92 -13.52 1.88
CA LEU A 21 4.48 -12.93 3.15
C LEU A 21 4.78 -13.80 4.37
N LYS A 22 5.15 -15.07 4.21
CA LYS A 22 5.60 -15.97 5.28
C LYS A 22 7.12 -16.07 5.39
N ASN A 23 7.87 -15.51 4.45
CA ASN A 23 9.34 -15.49 4.50
C ASN A 23 9.79 -14.55 5.63
N THR A 24 10.53 -15.07 6.59
CA THR A 24 11.02 -14.33 7.77
C THR A 24 12.01 -13.23 7.42
N ASN A 25 12.83 -13.40 6.38
CA ASN A 25 13.73 -12.33 5.91
C ASN A 25 12.95 -11.15 5.35
N ILE A 26 11.89 -11.44 4.59
CA ILE A 26 11.01 -10.41 4.02
C ILE A 26 10.21 -9.74 5.12
N GLN A 27 9.65 -10.47 6.08
CA GLN A 27 8.92 -9.87 7.21
C GLN A 27 9.79 -8.93 8.03
N LYS A 28 11.06 -9.29 8.27
CA LYS A 28 12.01 -8.41 8.99
C LYS A 28 12.34 -7.14 8.23
N ARG A 29 12.46 -7.21 6.90
CA ARG A 29 12.79 -6.06 6.03
C ARG A 29 11.57 -5.22 5.68
N PHE A 30 10.39 -5.83 5.66
CA PHE A 30 9.12 -5.22 5.30
C PHE A 30 8.01 -5.60 6.29
N PRO A 31 8.08 -5.09 7.54
CA PRO A 31 7.03 -5.34 8.52
C PRO A 31 5.67 -4.85 8.03
N SER A 32 4.64 -5.64 8.29
CA SER A 32 3.25 -5.38 7.91
C SER A 32 2.31 -6.14 8.84
N THR A 33 1.03 -5.76 8.87
CA THR A 33 0.02 -6.53 9.62
C THR A 33 -0.36 -7.82 8.88
N LYS A 34 -0.75 -8.86 9.62
CA LYS A 34 -1.33 -10.09 9.09
C LYS A 34 -2.86 -10.01 8.98
N LYS A 35 -3.44 -8.81 9.13
CA LYS A 35 -4.87 -8.56 8.91
C LYS A 35 -5.30 -8.97 7.50
N LEU A 36 -6.49 -9.57 7.43
CA LEU A 36 -7.18 -9.84 6.18
C LEU A 36 -7.78 -8.57 5.60
N SER A 37 -8.03 -8.53 4.28
CA SER A 37 -8.65 -7.37 3.65
C SER A 37 -9.95 -6.97 4.37
N ALA A 38 -10.25 -5.67 4.41
CA ALA A 38 -11.42 -5.14 5.12
C ALA A 38 -12.74 -5.84 4.73
N TYR A 39 -12.87 -6.24 3.45
CA TYR A 39 -14.00 -7.05 2.96
C TYR A 39 -14.21 -8.35 3.75
N LEU A 40 -13.13 -9.04 4.12
CA LEU A 40 -13.19 -10.29 4.90
C LEU A 40 -13.41 -10.05 6.40
N CYS A 41 -13.16 -8.84 6.89
CA CYS A 41 -13.26 -8.47 8.30
C CYS A 41 -14.62 -7.85 8.67
N ARG A 42 -15.49 -7.54 7.70
CA ARG A 42 -16.73 -6.72 7.84
C ARG A 42 -17.83 -7.27 8.77
N ASN A 43 -17.61 -8.39 9.45
CA ASN A 43 -18.65 -9.09 10.25
C ASN A 43 -18.33 -9.22 11.75
N GLY A 44 -17.31 -8.54 12.28
CA GLY A 44 -16.93 -8.63 13.70
C GLY A 44 -16.99 -7.29 14.43
N PHE A 45 -17.57 -7.29 15.64
CA PHE A 45 -17.53 -6.14 16.54
C PHE A 45 -16.07 -5.75 16.86
N GLU A 46 -15.71 -4.50 16.60
CA GLU A 46 -14.42 -3.90 16.99
C GLU A 46 -14.21 -4.01 18.51
N PRO A 47 -12.96 -4.19 19.02
CA PRO A 47 -11.67 -3.95 18.34
C PRO A 47 -10.86 -5.21 17.99
N VAL A 48 -11.46 -6.42 17.97
CA VAL A 48 -10.72 -7.66 17.72
C VAL A 48 -11.13 -8.30 16.40
N ASN A 49 -10.16 -8.56 15.53
CA ASN A 49 -10.39 -9.34 14.31
C ASN A 49 -10.69 -10.80 14.70
N LEU A 50 -11.94 -11.21 14.50
CA LEU A 50 -12.44 -12.54 14.87
C LEU A 50 -11.72 -13.71 14.18
N VAL A 51 -11.08 -13.46 13.03
CA VAL A 51 -10.42 -14.53 12.27
C VAL A 51 -9.04 -14.85 12.81
N ASN A 52 -8.28 -13.84 13.23
CA ASN A 52 -6.87 -13.99 13.58
C ASN A 52 -6.50 -13.47 14.98
N GLY A 53 -7.46 -12.90 15.73
CA GLY A 53 -7.26 -12.37 17.08
C GLY A 53 -6.47 -11.06 17.15
N VAL A 54 -6.18 -10.42 16.02
CA VAL A 54 -5.43 -9.15 15.99
C VAL A 54 -6.30 -8.04 16.54
N VAL A 55 -5.76 -7.27 17.50
CA VAL A 55 -6.41 -6.06 18.00
C VAL A 55 -6.16 -4.94 17.00
N VAL A 56 -7.22 -4.26 16.61
CA VAL A 56 -7.24 -3.20 15.61
C VAL A 56 -7.83 -1.95 16.23
N TYR A 57 -7.13 -0.82 16.10
CA TYR A 57 -7.68 0.50 16.38
C TYR A 57 -7.59 1.36 15.12
N GLU A 58 -8.73 1.70 14.56
CA GLU A 58 -8.84 2.58 13.41
C GLU A 58 -9.33 3.96 13.83
N GLY A 59 -8.93 5.00 13.10
CA GLY A 59 -9.38 6.35 13.36
C GLY A 59 -9.02 7.30 12.24
N THR A 60 -9.85 8.32 12.05
CA THR A 60 -9.58 9.46 11.19
C THR A 60 -9.32 10.66 12.08
N ASP A 61 -8.13 11.26 11.97
CA ASP A 61 -7.74 12.38 12.83
C ASP A 61 -8.27 13.71 12.26
N PHE A 62 -8.26 13.88 10.94
CA PHE A 62 -8.86 15.02 10.24
C PHE A 62 -9.21 14.69 8.80
N GLY A 63 -10.03 15.53 8.16
CA GLY A 63 -10.31 15.44 6.74
C GLY A 63 -10.89 16.74 6.18
N PHE A 64 -10.74 16.94 4.87
CA PHE A 64 -11.29 18.09 4.15
C PHE A 64 -12.21 17.65 3.02
N PRO A 65 -13.41 18.24 2.92
CA PRO A 65 -14.26 18.03 1.76
C PRO A 65 -13.58 18.66 0.55
N SER A 66 -13.23 17.85 -0.44
CA SER A 66 -12.53 18.24 -1.67
C SER A 66 -13.01 17.35 -2.81
N PRO A 67 -12.95 17.79 -4.09
CA PRO A 67 -13.30 16.93 -5.22
C PRO A 67 -12.57 15.57 -5.22
N LEU A 68 -11.34 15.53 -4.71
CA LEU A 68 -10.68 14.32 -4.25
C LEU A 68 -10.49 14.43 -2.73
N PRO A 69 -11.35 13.80 -1.91
CA PRO A 69 -11.31 13.96 -0.47
C PRO A 69 -9.95 13.61 0.13
N LEU A 70 -9.47 14.49 1.00
CA LEU A 70 -8.27 14.26 1.79
C LEU A 70 -8.72 13.86 3.19
N GLU A 71 -8.46 12.62 3.58
CA GLU A 71 -8.74 12.10 4.92
C GLU A 71 -7.45 11.52 5.50
N TRP A 72 -7.06 12.00 6.68
CA TRP A 72 -5.94 11.44 7.43
C TRP A 72 -6.46 10.35 8.34
N SER A 73 -6.41 9.11 7.85
CA SER A 73 -6.76 7.92 8.61
C SER A 73 -5.54 7.08 8.98
N ARG A 74 -5.66 6.39 10.11
CA ARG A 74 -4.66 5.48 10.66
C ARG A 74 -5.31 4.20 11.17
N ALA A 75 -4.52 3.13 11.15
CA ALA A 75 -4.84 1.86 11.76
C ALA A 75 -3.66 1.39 12.61
N TRP A 76 -3.91 1.03 13.86
CA TRP A 76 -2.94 0.35 14.71
C TRP A 76 -3.24 -1.14 14.78
N TYR A 77 -2.20 -1.97 14.67
CA TYR A 77 -2.30 -3.42 14.76
C TYR A 77 -1.36 -3.98 15.81
N SER A 78 -1.89 -4.80 16.72
CA SER A 78 -1.09 -5.45 17.77
C SER A 78 -0.05 -6.44 17.23
N ASP A 79 -0.22 -6.91 15.99
CA ASP A 79 0.65 -7.90 15.36
C ASP A 79 1.68 -7.30 14.40
N SER A 80 1.70 -5.97 14.25
CA SER A 80 2.58 -5.30 13.31
C SER A 80 3.81 -4.75 14.02
N GLU A 81 4.99 -5.20 13.58
CA GLU A 81 6.30 -4.68 13.99
C GLU A 81 6.72 -3.43 13.20
N TYR A 82 5.81 -2.87 12.38
CA TYR A 82 6.12 -1.71 11.56
C TYR A 82 6.22 -0.45 12.42
N GLU A 83 7.25 0.36 12.20
CA GLU A 83 7.40 1.67 12.81
C GLU A 83 7.41 2.74 11.72
N GLY A 84 6.27 3.39 11.52
CA GLY A 84 6.06 4.44 10.52
C GLY A 84 6.11 5.83 11.13
N TRP A 85 5.54 6.82 10.42
CA TRP A 85 5.54 8.22 10.85
C TRP A 85 4.87 8.47 12.21
N LEU A 86 3.95 7.58 12.61
CA LEU A 86 3.17 7.69 13.83
C LEU A 86 3.60 6.70 14.92
N GLY A 87 4.74 6.03 14.74
CA GLY A 87 5.32 5.10 15.71
C GLY A 87 4.92 3.64 15.51
N HIS A 88 5.23 2.82 16.51
CA HIS A 88 5.15 1.37 16.43
C HIS A 88 3.71 0.84 16.25
N GLY A 89 3.53 -0.02 15.26
CA GLY A 89 2.29 -0.70 14.90
C GLY A 89 1.26 0.21 14.22
N VAL A 90 1.55 1.51 14.05
CA VAL A 90 0.63 2.48 13.45
C VAL A 90 0.91 2.62 11.95
N HIS A 91 -0.11 2.40 11.14
CA HIS A 91 -0.09 2.59 9.70
C HIS A 91 -0.94 3.80 9.35
N CYS A 92 -0.35 4.77 8.67
CA CYS A 92 -1.08 5.91 8.10
C CYS A 92 -1.42 5.60 6.65
N CYS A 93 -2.61 5.96 6.19
CA CYS A 93 -3.05 5.76 4.81
C CYS A 93 -2.10 6.39 3.77
N TYR A 94 -1.31 7.38 4.17
CA TYR A 94 -0.31 8.07 3.35
C TYR A 94 1.11 7.49 3.45
N ASP A 95 1.42 6.69 4.47
CA ASP A 95 2.75 6.11 4.71
C ASP A 95 2.94 4.80 3.91
N ARG A 96 2.78 4.92 2.59
CA ARG A 96 2.87 3.81 1.65
C ARG A 96 4.21 3.82 0.95
N THR A 97 4.80 2.64 0.78
CA THR A 97 6.05 2.48 0.00
C THR A 97 5.97 1.31 -0.97
N VAL A 98 6.82 1.39 -2.00
CA VAL A 98 7.20 0.25 -2.83
C VAL A 98 8.67 -0.06 -2.61
N GLU A 99 9.00 -1.33 -2.33
CA GLU A 99 10.36 -1.80 -2.10
C GLU A 99 10.67 -3.00 -3.00
N SER A 100 11.87 -3.04 -3.57
CA SER A 100 12.35 -4.16 -4.40
C SER A 100 13.35 -5.00 -3.61
N PHE A 101 13.07 -6.29 -3.49
CA PHE A 101 13.98 -7.27 -2.90
C PHE A 101 14.47 -8.18 -4.02
N GLU A 102 15.54 -7.73 -4.70
CA GLU A 102 16.10 -8.41 -5.88
C GLU A 102 16.60 -9.81 -5.57
N ASP A 103 17.20 -10.00 -4.39
CA ASP A 103 17.71 -11.26 -3.87
C ASP A 103 16.59 -12.30 -3.64
N GLU A 104 15.39 -11.83 -3.29
CA GLU A 104 14.20 -12.66 -3.08
C GLU A 104 13.32 -12.73 -4.34
N GLY A 105 13.64 -11.94 -5.38
CA GLY A 105 12.87 -11.84 -6.61
C GLY A 105 11.45 -11.33 -6.37
N VAL A 106 11.27 -10.31 -5.54
CA VAL A 106 9.94 -9.74 -5.25
C VAL A 106 9.93 -8.21 -5.23
N THR A 107 8.78 -7.63 -5.54
CA THR A 107 8.48 -6.21 -5.30
C THR A 107 7.33 -6.12 -4.31
N MET A 108 7.52 -5.42 -3.20
CA MET A 108 6.54 -5.28 -2.12
C MET A 108 5.88 -3.92 -2.17
N LEU A 109 4.55 -3.88 -2.07
CA LEU A 109 3.75 -2.67 -1.93
C LEU A 109 3.09 -2.66 -0.56
N ARG A 110 3.23 -1.56 0.19
CA ARG A 110 2.44 -1.30 1.40
C ARG A 110 1.13 -0.61 1.04
N MET A 111 0.04 -1.19 1.49
CA MET A 111 -1.32 -0.68 1.31
C MET A 111 -1.63 0.37 2.38
N GLU A 112 -2.69 1.14 2.14
CA GLU A 112 -3.22 2.16 3.04
C GLU A 112 -3.59 1.63 4.43
N ASP A 113 -3.97 0.34 4.51
CA ASP A 113 -4.35 -0.33 5.75
C ASP A 113 -3.17 -1.06 6.42
N GLY A 114 -1.93 -0.85 5.94
CA GLY A 114 -0.73 -1.47 6.48
C GLY A 114 -0.45 -2.90 6.03
N ARG A 115 -1.32 -3.50 5.20
CA ARG A 115 -1.03 -4.80 4.58
C ARG A 115 0.11 -4.66 3.58
N ALA A 116 0.85 -5.75 3.42
CA ALA A 116 1.83 -5.89 2.35
C ALA A 116 1.27 -6.73 1.20
N VAL A 117 1.52 -6.31 -0.03
CA VAL A 117 1.18 -7.06 -1.24
C VAL A 117 2.46 -7.35 -2.02
N ALA A 118 2.72 -8.63 -2.24
CA ALA A 118 3.87 -9.08 -3.02
C ALA A 118 3.53 -9.16 -4.52
N PHE A 119 4.34 -8.49 -5.32
CA PHE A 119 4.36 -8.56 -6.78
C PHE A 119 5.62 -9.31 -7.25
N PRO A 120 5.59 -9.98 -8.42
CA PRO A 120 6.81 -10.43 -9.06
C PRO A 120 7.70 -9.23 -9.44
N PRO A 121 8.99 -9.44 -9.77
CA PRO A 121 9.87 -8.38 -10.23
C PRO A 121 9.29 -7.71 -11.49
N ILE A 122 9.32 -6.39 -11.52
CA ILE A 122 8.79 -5.60 -12.64
C ILE A 122 9.94 -4.79 -13.24
N ALA A 123 10.31 -5.14 -14.48
CA ALA A 123 11.33 -4.41 -15.21
C ALA A 123 10.86 -2.97 -15.50
N PRO A 124 11.79 -1.99 -15.66
CA PRO A 124 11.43 -0.64 -16.09
C PRO A 124 10.52 -0.63 -17.32
N GLY A 125 9.43 0.14 -17.26
CA GLY A 125 8.39 0.20 -18.30
C GLY A 125 7.38 -0.95 -18.26
N GLY A 126 7.62 -1.99 -17.45
CA GLY A 126 6.70 -3.10 -17.24
C GLY A 126 5.61 -2.80 -16.21
N GLU A 127 4.57 -3.63 -16.22
CA GLU A 127 3.49 -3.61 -15.24
C GLU A 127 2.99 -5.00 -14.90
N PHE A 128 2.35 -5.13 -13.75
CA PHE A 128 1.74 -6.38 -13.30
C PHE A 128 0.39 -6.13 -12.62
N TYR A 129 -0.64 -6.85 -13.07
CA TYR A 129 -1.98 -6.81 -12.47
C TYR A 129 -2.18 -7.91 -11.43
N MET A 130 -2.32 -7.52 -10.16
CA MET A 130 -2.66 -8.40 -9.04
C MET A 130 -4.18 -8.53 -8.91
N ARG A 131 -4.74 -9.59 -9.49
CA ARG A 131 -6.20 -9.81 -9.53
C ARG A 131 -6.87 -9.86 -8.15
N THR A 132 -6.21 -10.41 -7.13
CA THR A 132 -6.80 -10.56 -5.79
C THR A 132 -6.96 -9.24 -5.07
N GLU A 133 -6.09 -8.27 -5.36
CA GLU A 133 -6.13 -6.91 -4.80
C GLU A 133 -6.69 -5.89 -5.80
N ARG A 134 -7.05 -6.34 -7.02
CA ARG A 134 -7.47 -5.49 -8.14
C ARG A 134 -6.54 -4.29 -8.33
N MET A 135 -5.24 -4.52 -8.20
CA MET A 135 -4.19 -3.49 -8.21
C MET A 135 -3.23 -3.74 -9.36
N THR A 136 -2.90 -2.71 -10.14
CA THR A 136 -1.82 -2.76 -11.15
C THR A 136 -0.62 -2.01 -10.62
N LEU A 137 0.54 -2.68 -10.51
CA LEU A 137 1.79 -2.03 -10.17
C LEU A 137 2.62 -1.88 -11.44
N ARG A 138 3.03 -0.64 -11.75
CA ARG A 138 3.84 -0.27 -12.91
C ARG A 138 5.19 0.25 -12.45
N ARG A 139 6.28 -0.22 -13.07
CA ARG A 139 7.62 0.34 -12.86
C ARG A 139 7.85 1.48 -13.85
N THR A 140 8.03 2.69 -13.34
CA THR A 140 8.39 3.86 -14.13
C THR A 140 9.90 4.09 -14.10
N GLU A 141 10.41 5.03 -14.90
CA GLU A 141 11.82 5.45 -14.82
C GLU A 141 12.16 6.08 -13.47
N LYS A 142 11.19 6.75 -12.84
CA LYS A 142 11.35 7.49 -11.59
C LYS A 142 10.91 6.72 -10.34
N GLY A 143 10.49 5.47 -10.47
CA GLY A 143 9.97 4.68 -9.35
C GLY A 143 8.81 3.80 -9.76
N TYR A 144 7.67 3.93 -9.09
CA TYR A 144 6.50 3.09 -9.30
C TYR A 144 5.19 3.87 -9.33
N GLU A 145 4.19 3.28 -9.96
CA GLU A 145 2.81 3.71 -9.87
C GLU A 145 1.92 2.50 -9.57
N ALA A 146 1.03 2.63 -8.59
CA ALA A 146 0.02 1.64 -8.29
C ALA A 146 -1.36 2.18 -8.70
N TYR A 147 -2.07 1.48 -9.56
CA TYR A 147 -3.42 1.83 -9.99
C TYR A 147 -4.44 0.88 -9.39
N SER A 148 -5.35 1.44 -8.58
CA SER A 148 -6.47 0.69 -7.99
C SER A 148 -7.63 0.63 -8.96
N HIS A 149 -8.06 -0.57 -9.33
CA HIS A 149 -9.24 -0.76 -10.18
C HIS A 149 -10.56 -0.68 -9.38
N ASP A 150 -10.49 -0.51 -8.06
CA ASP A 150 -11.66 -0.31 -7.19
C ASP A 150 -11.96 1.19 -7.00
N SER A 151 -10.94 2.00 -6.70
CA SER A 151 -11.10 3.45 -6.50
C SER A 151 -10.81 4.29 -7.74
N LEU A 152 -10.23 3.69 -8.79
CA LEU A 152 -9.73 4.38 -9.99
C LEU A 152 -8.64 5.43 -9.71
N LEU A 153 -7.98 5.31 -8.55
CA LEU A 153 -6.88 6.19 -8.16
C LEU A 153 -5.53 5.61 -8.57
N THR A 154 -4.64 6.50 -9.00
CA THR A 154 -3.22 6.22 -9.22
C THR A 154 -2.41 6.78 -8.07
N TYR A 155 -1.62 5.91 -7.42
CA TYR A 155 -0.68 6.25 -6.36
C TYR A 155 0.72 6.27 -6.95
N ARG A 156 1.42 7.40 -6.88
CA ARG A 156 2.76 7.58 -7.44
C ARG A 156 3.81 7.50 -6.34
N PHE A 157 4.81 6.65 -6.56
CA PHE A 157 5.94 6.39 -5.66
C PHE A 157 7.24 6.75 -6.37
N ASP A 158 7.64 8.01 -6.30
CA ASP A 158 8.79 8.55 -7.06
C ASP A 158 9.82 9.29 -6.19
N MET A 159 9.67 9.24 -4.86
CA MET A 159 10.70 9.69 -3.93
C MET A 159 11.49 8.50 -3.40
N ARG A 160 12.78 8.44 -3.71
CA ARG A 160 13.67 7.41 -3.19
C ARG A 160 14.10 7.74 -1.76
N ASP A 161 13.99 6.77 -0.87
CA ASP A 161 14.46 6.81 0.51
C ASP A 161 15.07 5.45 0.89
N GLY A 162 16.39 5.36 0.85
CA GLY A 162 17.10 4.08 1.01
C GLY A 162 16.65 3.02 0.00
N GLY A 163 16.11 1.91 0.49
CA GLY A 163 15.55 0.83 -0.33
C GLY A 163 14.14 1.10 -0.87
N ALA A 164 13.45 2.12 -0.34
CA ALA A 164 12.04 2.35 -0.57
C ALA A 164 11.76 3.49 -1.56
N TRP A 165 10.67 3.35 -2.30
CA TRP A 165 10.02 4.42 -3.04
C TRP A 165 8.79 4.87 -2.25
N ARG A 166 8.84 6.08 -1.70
CA ARG A 166 7.73 6.67 -0.94
C ARG A 166 6.68 7.27 -1.87
N MET A 167 5.42 7.18 -1.45
CA MET A 167 4.31 7.81 -2.15
C MET A 167 4.41 9.33 -2.07
N THR A 168 4.26 10.00 -3.20
CA THR A 168 4.28 11.47 -3.30
C THR A 168 2.97 12.05 -3.81
N ARG A 169 2.15 11.26 -4.52
CA ARG A 169 0.93 11.75 -5.14
C ARG A 169 -0.15 10.68 -5.22
N ILE A 170 -1.39 11.11 -5.05
CA ILE A 170 -2.60 10.32 -5.33
C ILE A 170 -3.40 11.10 -6.37
N GLU A 171 -3.77 10.46 -7.46
CA GLU A 171 -4.40 11.14 -8.61
C GLU A 171 -5.62 10.37 -9.10
N ASN A 172 -6.70 11.09 -9.41
CA ASN A 172 -7.90 10.54 -10.04
C ASN A 172 -7.80 10.62 -11.59
N PRO A 173 -8.74 10.00 -12.34
CA PRO A 173 -8.72 10.04 -13.80
C PRO A 173 -8.83 11.44 -14.42
N ASP A 174 -9.38 12.41 -13.68
CA ASP A 174 -9.53 13.81 -14.11
C ASP A 174 -8.26 14.65 -13.87
N GLY A 175 -7.20 14.06 -13.30
CA GLY A 175 -5.94 14.74 -12.97
C GLY A 175 -5.96 15.54 -11.66
N LEU A 176 -7.06 15.51 -10.91
CA LEU A 176 -7.12 16.04 -9.56
C LEU A 176 -6.28 15.17 -8.64
N HIS A 177 -5.51 15.80 -7.77
CA HIS A 177 -4.53 15.07 -6.98
C HIS A 177 -4.33 15.61 -5.57
N ILE A 178 -3.98 14.67 -4.68
CA ILE A 178 -3.41 14.95 -3.37
C ILE A 178 -1.89 14.87 -3.52
N GLN A 179 -1.16 15.86 -3.00
CA GLN A 179 0.29 15.93 -3.07
C GLN A 179 0.89 15.81 -1.66
N LEU A 180 1.80 14.86 -1.47
CA LEU A 180 2.60 14.72 -0.27
C LEU A 180 3.94 15.43 -0.50
N ARG A 181 4.42 16.12 0.53
CA ARG A 181 5.69 16.84 0.55
C ARG A 181 6.60 16.25 1.60
N PHE A 182 7.89 16.27 1.29
CA PHE A 182 8.94 15.80 2.17
C PHE A 182 10.06 16.84 2.24
N SER A 183 10.68 16.97 3.41
CA SER A 183 11.86 17.80 3.66
C SER A 183 12.90 16.96 4.38
N ASN A 184 14.12 16.88 3.84
CA ASN A 184 15.21 16.08 4.40
C ASN A 184 14.80 14.62 4.68
N GLY A 185 14.05 14.01 3.76
CA GLY A 185 13.58 12.62 3.89
C GLY A 185 12.42 12.41 4.89
N ARG A 186 11.91 13.47 5.53
CA ARG A 186 10.79 13.41 6.46
C ARG A 186 9.53 14.01 5.86
N PHE A 187 8.38 13.44 6.16
CA PHE A 187 7.09 14.01 5.76
C PHE A 187 6.98 15.43 6.32
N SER A 188 6.62 16.39 5.46
CA SER A 188 6.53 17.81 5.81
C SER A 188 5.16 18.43 5.50
N GLY A 189 4.25 17.64 4.95
CA GLY A 189 2.85 18.03 4.79
C GLY A 189 2.19 17.39 3.58
N VAL A 190 0.89 17.59 3.50
CA VAL A 190 0.02 17.12 2.42
C VAL A 190 -0.80 18.30 1.90
N SER A 191 -1.24 18.22 0.65
CA SER A 191 -2.21 19.17 0.11
C SER A 191 -3.26 18.50 -0.75
N ASP A 192 -4.46 19.04 -0.70
CA ASP A 192 -5.58 18.59 -1.51
C ASP A 192 -5.58 19.27 -2.90
N PRO A 193 -6.49 18.88 -3.82
CA PRO A 193 -6.60 19.52 -5.13
C PRO A 193 -6.92 21.02 -5.10
N ALA A 194 -7.53 21.52 -4.03
CA ALA A 194 -7.82 22.95 -3.87
C ALA A 194 -6.62 23.75 -3.30
N GLY A 195 -5.49 23.08 -3.03
CA GLY A 195 -4.28 23.72 -2.51
C GLY A 195 -4.27 23.95 -0.99
N ARG A 196 -5.27 23.45 -0.25
CA ARG A 196 -5.26 23.49 1.22
C ARG A 196 -4.18 22.55 1.73
N THR A 197 -3.44 22.97 2.74
CA THR A 197 -2.28 22.26 3.26
C THR A 197 -2.40 21.94 4.74
N VAL A 198 -1.93 20.77 5.15
CA VAL A 198 -1.70 20.37 6.56
C VAL A 198 -0.31 19.74 6.68
#